data_AF-A0A967K9V7-F1
#
_entry.id   AF-A0A967K9V7-F1
#
_cell.length_a   1.000
_cell.length_b   1.000
_cell.length_c   1.000
_cell.angle_alpha   90.00
_cell.angle_beta   90.00
_cell.angle_gamma   90.00
#
_symmetry.space_group_name_H-M   'P 1'
#
loop_
_entity.id
_entity.type
_entity.pdbx_description
1 polymer ?
#
loop_
_entity_poly.entity_id
_entity_poly.type
_entity_poly.pdbx_seq_one_letter_code
_entity_poly.pdbx_strand_id
1 'polypeptide(L)'
;EIAAGDAKVLYSDGVNLRYCNRGEKLPDKHQLLLEFDDGSSLVGWVQMYGGLSAFREGENDNKYYLIAKEKPSPLSSDFDEDYFKSLFEEGAAKLSLKAFLATEQRIPGLGNGVLQDILFNARMHPKKKAGILTAADKHILFGSV
;
A
#
# COMPACT_ATOMS: atom_id res chain seq x y z
N GLU A 1 10.19 2.18 0.12
CA GLU A 1 11.58 1.97 -0.36
C GLU A 1 12.55 2.72 0.53
N ILE A 2 13.83 2.38 0.50
CA ILE A 2 14.91 3.21 1.05
C ILE A 2 15.95 3.48 -0.05
N ALA A 3 16.73 4.53 0.13
CA ALA A 3 17.89 4.81 -0.71
C ALA A 3 19.14 4.11 -0.16
N ALA A 4 19.96 3.56 -1.06
CA ALA A 4 21.27 2.99 -0.77
C ALA A 4 22.23 3.42 -1.88
N GLY A 5 22.84 4.60 -1.72
CA GLY A 5 23.62 5.24 -2.80
C GLY A 5 22.71 5.64 -3.97
N ASP A 6 23.07 5.22 -5.19
CA ASP A 6 22.29 5.41 -6.43
C ASP A 6 21.17 4.37 -6.60
N ALA A 7 21.11 3.36 -5.72
CA ALA A 7 20.10 2.33 -5.73
C ALA A 7 18.90 2.66 -4.82
N LYS A 8 17.72 2.18 -5.23
CA LYS A 8 16.54 2.05 -4.37
C LYS A 8 16.41 0.60 -3.95
N VAL A 9 16.23 0.38 -2.66
CA VAL A 9 15.83 -0.93 -2.11
C VAL A 9 14.34 -0.88 -1.83
N LEU A 10 13.57 -1.63 -2.62
CA LEU A 10 12.13 -1.74 -2.52
C LEU A 10 11.75 -2.98 -1.70
N TYR A 11 10.78 -2.76 -0.81
CA TYR A 11 10.14 -3.79 0.00
C TYR A 11 8.69 -3.88 -0.45
N SER A 12 8.23 -5.07 -0.82
CA SER A 12 6.83 -5.31 -1.19
C SER A 12 6.16 -6.30 -0.25
N ASP A 13 4.92 -5.99 0.11
CA ASP A 13 4.02 -6.84 0.91
C ASP A 13 4.72 -7.51 2.11
N GLY A 14 4.75 -8.84 2.16
CA GLY A 14 5.21 -9.65 3.29
C GLY A 14 6.70 -9.58 3.66
N VAL A 15 7.39 -8.48 3.35
CA VAL A 15 8.72 -8.20 3.91
C VAL A 15 8.56 -7.68 5.33
N ASN A 16 9.12 -8.43 6.27
CA ASN A 16 9.24 -8.00 7.65
C ASN A 16 10.62 -7.39 7.85
N LEU A 17 10.66 -6.21 8.45
CA LEU A 17 11.90 -5.49 8.73
C LEU A 17 12.12 -5.39 10.23
N ARG A 18 13.38 -5.56 10.65
CA ARG A 18 13.82 -5.38 12.02
C ARG A 18 15.09 -4.54 12.05
N TYR A 19 15.03 -3.44 12.77
CA TYR A 19 16.22 -2.68 13.12
C TYR A 19 16.91 -3.33 14.32
N CYS A 20 18.23 -3.44 14.25
CA CYS A 20 19.11 -4.01 15.27
C CYS A 20 20.16 -2.98 15.65
N ASN A 21 20.26 -2.66 16.93
CA ASN A 21 21.29 -1.74 17.41
C ASN A 21 22.68 -2.37 17.31
N ARG A 22 23.72 -1.53 17.36
CA ARG A 22 25.11 -1.99 17.38
C ARG A 22 25.34 -3.02 18.48
N GLY A 23 25.90 -4.17 18.10
CA GLY A 23 26.24 -5.26 19.02
C GLY A 23 25.07 -6.14 19.43
N GLU A 24 23.85 -5.88 18.96
CA GLU A 24 22.75 -6.84 19.13
C GLU A 24 23.01 -8.12 18.32
N LYS A 25 22.59 -9.26 18.87
CA LYS A 25 22.63 -10.51 18.12
C LYS A 25 21.66 -10.45 16.94
N LEU A 26 22.20 -10.52 15.73
CA LEU A 26 21.42 -10.57 14.51
C LEU A 26 20.66 -11.91 14.37
N PRO A 27 19.48 -11.93 13.74
CA PRO A 27 18.79 -13.17 13.39
C PRO A 27 19.63 -14.06 12.45
N ASP A 28 19.75 -15.34 12.80
CA ASP A 28 20.55 -16.31 12.02
C ASP A 28 19.99 -16.55 10.61
N LYS A 29 18.70 -16.28 10.37
CA LYS A 29 18.03 -16.42 9.07
C LYS A 29 17.44 -15.10 8.63
N HIS A 30 17.87 -14.61 7.48
CA HIS A 30 17.41 -13.39 6.85
C HIS A 30 17.66 -13.46 5.33
N GLN A 31 16.84 -12.76 4.55
CA GLN A 31 17.04 -12.56 3.10
C GLN A 31 17.70 -11.22 2.80
N LEU A 32 17.64 -10.28 3.75
CA LEU A 32 18.27 -8.97 3.67
C LEU A 32 19.02 -8.66 4.96
N LEU A 33 20.25 -8.18 4.84
CA LEU A 33 21.02 -7.55 5.90
C LEU A 33 21.65 -6.28 5.33
N LEU A 34 21.32 -5.13 5.90
CA LEU A 34 21.96 -3.85 5.60
C LEU A 34 22.66 -3.38 6.86
N GLU A 35 23.97 -3.22 6.79
CA GLU A 35 24.80 -2.69 7.88
C GLU A 35 25.04 -1.20 7.66
N PHE A 36 24.84 -0.41 8.72
CA PHE A 36 25.07 1.03 8.69
C PHE A 36 26.45 1.36 9.31
N ASP A 37 27.00 2.52 8.96
CA ASP A 37 28.34 2.94 9.41
C ASP A 37 28.45 3.12 10.94
N ASP A 38 27.33 3.34 11.63
CA ASP A 38 27.27 3.41 13.10
C ASP A 38 27.31 2.01 13.77
N GLY A 39 27.36 0.94 12.96
CA GLY A 39 27.39 -0.45 13.38
C GLY A 39 26.01 -1.03 13.71
N SER A 40 24.92 -0.29 13.49
CA SER A 40 23.55 -0.84 13.52
C SER A 40 23.23 -1.60 12.23
N SER A 41 22.09 -2.29 12.20
CA SER A 41 21.67 -3.05 11.01
C SER A 41 20.16 -3.04 10.80
N LEU A 42 19.74 -3.10 9.54
CA LEU A 42 18.36 -3.40 9.14
C LEU A 42 18.31 -4.81 8.55
N VAL A 43 17.59 -5.70 9.21
CA VAL A 43 17.42 -7.10 8.83
C VAL A 43 16.04 -7.31 8.25
N GLY A 44 15.95 -8.02 7.13
CA GLY A 44 14.69 -8.30 6.45
C GLY A 44 14.48 -9.79 6.19
N TRP A 45 13.25 -10.25 6.36
CA TRP A 45 12.84 -11.58 5.88
C TRP A 45 11.51 -11.53 5.14
N VAL A 46 11.39 -12.42 4.17
CA VAL A 46 10.21 -12.53 3.29
C VAL A 46 9.25 -13.58 3.83
N GLN A 47 7.97 -13.23 3.89
CA GLN A 47 6.88 -14.14 4.17
C GLN A 47 5.89 -14.15 3.01
N MET A 48 5.32 -15.34 2.73
CA MET A 48 4.32 -15.53 1.68
C MET A 48 4.76 -14.95 0.34
N TYR A 49 4.05 -13.93 -0.16
CA TYR A 49 4.28 -13.28 -1.45
C TYR A 49 5.11 -11.99 -1.35
N GLY A 50 5.80 -11.77 -0.22
CA GLY A 50 6.68 -10.61 -0.07
C GLY A 50 7.82 -10.62 -1.09
N GLY A 51 8.36 -9.44 -1.37
CA GLY A 51 9.40 -9.26 -2.38
C GLY A 51 10.43 -8.22 -1.99
N LEU A 52 11.67 -8.49 -2.36
CA LEU A 52 12.80 -7.58 -2.22
C LEU A 52 13.34 -7.29 -3.62
N SER A 53 13.59 -6.02 -3.92
CA SER A 53 14.20 -5.63 -5.19
C SER A 53 15.15 -4.46 -4.98
N ALA A 54 16.24 -4.47 -5.73
CA ALA A 54 17.19 -3.36 -5.79
C ALA A 54 17.38 -2.96 -7.26
N PHE A 55 17.25 -1.67 -7.54
CA PHE A 55 17.35 -1.10 -8.89
C PHE A 55 17.86 0.33 -8.78
N ARG A 56 18.46 0.89 -9.83
CA ARG A 56 18.83 2.30 -9.81
C ARG A 56 17.60 3.19 -9.94
N GLU A 57 17.69 4.40 -9.39
CA GLU A 57 16.62 5.38 -9.50
C GLU A 57 16.18 5.59 -10.96
N GLY A 58 14.88 5.46 -11.22
CA GLY A 58 14.29 5.58 -12.54
C GLY A 58 14.30 4.30 -13.40
N GLU A 59 14.92 3.20 -12.96
CA GLU A 59 15.02 1.97 -13.76
C GLU A 59 13.92 0.92 -13.50
N ASN A 60 13.04 1.13 -12.50
CA ASN A 60 11.91 0.22 -12.25
C ASN A 60 10.64 0.72 -12.93
N ASP A 61 10.26 0.03 -13.99
CA ASP A 61 9.08 0.30 -14.82
C ASP A 61 7.84 -0.50 -14.40
N ASN A 62 7.89 -1.20 -13.26
CA ASN A 62 6.77 -1.98 -12.77
C ASN A 62 5.56 -1.07 -12.48
N LYS A 63 4.48 -1.27 -13.23
CA LYS A 63 3.24 -0.49 -13.10
C LYS A 63 2.71 -0.40 -11.67
N TYR A 64 2.78 -1.49 -10.89
CA TYR A 64 2.29 -1.50 -9.50
C TYR A 64 3.17 -0.66 -8.56
N TYR A 65 4.46 -0.60 -8.82
CA TYR A 65 5.39 0.27 -8.09
C TYR A 65 5.14 1.74 -8.45
N LEU A 66 5.03 2.06 -9.74
CA LEU A 66 4.79 3.41 -10.23
C LEU A 66 3.46 3.98 -9.70
N ILE A 67 2.37 3.22 -9.80
CA ILE A 67 1.06 3.63 -9.27
C ILE A 67 1.12 3.92 -7.77
N ALA A 68 1.83 3.09 -7.00
CA ALA A 68 1.98 3.28 -5.56
C ALA A 68 2.80 4.53 -5.19
N LYS A 69 3.67 5.02 -6.09
CA LYS A 69 4.42 6.27 -5.91
C LYS A 69 3.65 7.51 -6.38
N GLU A 70 2.87 7.37 -7.45
CA GLU A 70 2.17 8.50 -8.08
C GLU A 70 0.88 8.87 -7.36
N LYS A 71 0.14 7.88 -6.85
CA LYS A 71 -1.15 8.12 -6.20
C LYS A 71 -0.99 8.51 -4.73
N PRO A 72 -1.86 9.39 -4.21
CA PRO A 72 -1.82 9.78 -2.81
C PRO A 72 -2.09 8.60 -1.88
N SER A 73 -1.39 8.61 -0.75
CA SER A 73 -1.63 7.66 0.34
C SER A 73 -2.93 8.01 1.05
N PRO A 74 -3.78 7.02 1.43
CA PRO A 74 -4.96 7.26 2.27
C PRO A 74 -4.67 7.98 3.59
N LEU A 75 -3.43 7.93 4.06
CA LEU A 75 -2.98 8.57 5.31
C LEU A 75 -2.44 10.00 5.09
N SER A 76 -2.40 10.48 3.85
CA SER A 76 -1.91 11.81 3.50
C SER A 76 -3.06 12.79 3.28
N SER A 77 -2.79 14.09 3.48
CA SER A 77 -3.76 15.16 3.20
C SER A 77 -4.19 15.22 1.74
N ASP A 78 -3.37 14.71 0.83
CA ASP A 78 -3.62 14.72 -0.61
C ASP A 78 -4.67 13.68 -1.02
N PHE A 79 -5.00 12.72 -0.15
CA PHE A 79 -6.14 11.83 -0.31
C PHE A 79 -7.38 12.48 0.31
N ASP A 80 -7.90 13.50 -0.36
CA ASP A 80 -9.10 14.21 0.07
C ASP A 80 -10.40 13.62 -0.53
N GLU A 81 -11.53 14.17 -0.12
CA GLU A 81 -12.85 13.67 -0.56
C GLU A 81 -13.06 13.88 -2.06
N ASP A 82 -12.46 14.92 -2.65
CA ASP A 82 -12.60 15.23 -4.07
C ASP A 82 -11.79 14.24 -4.91
N TYR A 83 -10.57 13.92 -4.50
CA TYR A 83 -9.78 12.82 -5.05
C TYR A 83 -10.53 11.49 -4.91
N PHE A 84 -11.08 11.18 -3.74
CA PHE A 84 -11.83 9.94 -3.55
C PHE A 84 -13.06 9.85 -4.49
N LYS A 85 -13.78 10.97 -4.68
CA LYS A 85 -14.92 11.04 -5.60
C LYS A 85 -14.50 10.87 -7.06
N SER A 86 -13.32 11.35 -7.47
CA SER A 86 -12.81 11.17 -8.83
C SER A 86 -12.56 9.70 -9.16
N LEU A 87 -12.29 8.86 -8.15
CA LEU A 87 -12.12 7.42 -8.35
C LEU A 87 -13.38 6.71 -8.92
N PHE A 88 -14.56 7.33 -8.82
CA PHE A 88 -15.83 6.80 -9.33
C PHE A 88 -16.07 7.06 -10.83
N GLU A 89 -15.02 7.38 -11.58
CA GLU A 89 -15.01 7.56 -13.03
C GLU A 89 -15.43 6.31 -13.84
N GLU A 90 -15.45 6.44 -15.16
CA GLU A 90 -16.04 5.48 -16.10
C GLU A 90 -15.45 4.06 -15.93
N GLY A 91 -16.34 3.07 -15.75
CA GLY A 91 -15.97 1.68 -15.46
C GLY A 91 -16.14 1.28 -13.99
N ALA A 92 -15.99 2.20 -13.03
CA ALA A 92 -16.16 1.92 -11.61
C ALA A 92 -17.61 1.54 -11.25
N ALA A 93 -18.60 2.11 -11.96
CA ALA A 93 -20.01 1.94 -11.65
C ALA A 93 -20.49 0.47 -11.59
N LYS A 94 -19.88 -0.41 -12.41
CA LYS A 94 -20.23 -1.84 -12.51
C LYS A 94 -19.57 -2.68 -11.41
N LEU A 95 -18.54 -2.15 -10.74
CA LEU A 95 -17.81 -2.86 -9.69
C LEU A 95 -18.66 -3.01 -8.44
N SER A 96 -18.45 -4.10 -7.71
CA SER A 96 -18.86 -4.16 -6.31
C SER A 96 -17.97 -3.23 -5.49
N LEU A 97 -18.45 -2.76 -4.33
CA LEU A 97 -17.65 -1.95 -3.42
C LEU A 97 -16.34 -2.63 -3.02
N LYS A 98 -16.36 -3.95 -2.78
CA LYS A 98 -15.13 -4.71 -2.52
C LYS A 98 -14.13 -4.62 -3.68
N ALA A 99 -14.60 -4.79 -4.91
CA ALA A 99 -13.73 -4.70 -6.08
C ALA A 99 -13.24 -3.25 -6.28
N PHE A 100 -14.13 -2.27 -6.12
CA PHE A 100 -13.79 -0.86 -6.23
C PHE A 100 -12.63 -0.46 -5.30
N LEU A 101 -12.66 -0.89 -4.04
CA LEU A 101 -11.65 -0.54 -3.04
C LEU A 101 -10.33 -1.32 -3.20
N ALA A 102 -10.37 -2.58 -3.65
CA ALA A 102 -9.23 -3.50 -3.55
C ALA A 102 -8.63 -3.96 -4.88
N THR A 103 -9.09 -3.45 -6.04
CA THR A 103 -8.53 -3.81 -7.35
C THR A 103 -7.84 -2.64 -8.03
N GLU A 104 -7.00 -2.95 -9.02
CA GLU A 104 -6.31 -1.99 -9.90
C GLU A 104 -5.41 -0.98 -9.18
N GLN A 105 -5.08 -1.23 -7.90
CA GLN A 105 -4.44 -0.24 -7.03
C GLN A 105 -5.13 1.12 -7.15
N ARG A 106 -6.48 1.12 -7.18
CA ARG A 106 -7.25 2.36 -7.24
C ARG A 106 -6.91 3.26 -6.05
N ILE A 107 -6.77 2.64 -4.88
CA ILE A 107 -6.30 3.23 -3.64
C ILE A 107 -5.11 2.41 -3.14
N PRO A 108 -3.85 2.91 -3.25
CA PRO A 108 -2.68 2.20 -2.75
C PRO A 108 -2.80 1.89 -1.24
N GLY A 109 -2.36 0.70 -0.83
CA GLY A 109 -2.40 0.27 0.57
C GLY A 109 -3.72 -0.37 1.02
N LEU A 110 -4.82 -0.20 0.29
CA LEU A 110 -6.07 -0.88 0.59
C LEU A 110 -6.08 -2.32 0.03
N GLY A 111 -6.17 -3.28 0.95
CA GLY A 111 -6.27 -4.71 0.64
C GLY A 111 -7.41 -5.40 1.37
N ASN A 112 -7.49 -6.73 1.21
CA ASN A 112 -8.52 -7.56 1.85
C ASN A 112 -8.54 -7.46 3.38
N GLY A 113 -7.41 -7.11 4.01
CA GLY A 113 -7.28 -7.00 5.46
C GLY A 113 -8.00 -5.81 6.07
N VAL A 114 -8.17 -4.70 5.34
CA VAL A 114 -8.79 -3.46 5.87
C VAL A 114 -10.13 -3.14 5.22
N LEU A 115 -10.37 -3.60 3.99
CA LEU A 115 -11.60 -3.25 3.26
C LEU A 115 -12.88 -3.69 3.98
N GLN A 116 -12.82 -4.75 4.78
CA GLN A 116 -14.00 -5.25 5.49
C GLN A 116 -14.41 -4.31 6.60
N ASP A 117 -13.45 -3.77 7.33
CA ASP A 117 -13.68 -2.80 8.40
C ASP A 117 -14.18 -1.47 7.83
N ILE A 118 -13.58 -1.00 6.73
CA ILE A 118 -14.04 0.19 6.00
C ILE A 118 -15.53 0.05 5.62
N LEU A 119 -15.90 -1.07 5.00
CA LEU A 119 -17.28 -1.31 4.56
C LEU A 119 -18.24 -1.53 5.73
N PHE A 120 -17.78 -2.15 6.81
CA PHE A 120 -18.54 -2.33 8.04
C PHE A 120 -18.85 -0.98 8.70
N ASN A 121 -17.83 -0.12 8.86
CA ASN A 121 -17.97 1.23 9.41
C ASN A 121 -18.87 2.11 8.56
N ALA A 122 -18.74 2.03 7.23
CA ALA A 122 -19.63 2.70 6.28
C ALA A 122 -21.04 2.10 6.23
N ARG A 123 -21.29 0.96 6.89
CA ARG A 123 -22.53 0.18 6.85
C ARG A 123 -22.97 -0.21 5.44
N MET A 124 -22.00 -0.57 4.60
CA MET A 124 -22.25 -0.90 3.20
C MET A 124 -21.94 -2.36 2.90
N HIS A 125 -22.89 -3.03 2.24
CA HIS A 125 -22.69 -4.42 1.84
C HIS A 125 -21.56 -4.53 0.78
N PRO A 126 -20.58 -5.44 0.92
CA PRO A 126 -19.43 -5.53 -0.01
C PRO A 126 -19.81 -5.78 -1.48
N LYS A 127 -20.98 -6.40 -1.73
CA LYS A 127 -21.53 -6.63 -3.08
C LYS A 127 -22.35 -5.45 -3.64
N LYS A 128 -22.62 -4.38 -2.86
CA LYS A 128 -23.30 -3.17 -3.34
C LYS A 128 -22.51 -2.61 -4.53
N LYS A 129 -23.20 -2.15 -5.57
CA LYS A 129 -22.56 -1.58 -6.74
C LYS A 129 -22.08 -0.16 -6.47
N ALA A 130 -20.90 0.20 -6.94
CA ALA A 130 -20.38 1.56 -6.75
C ALA A 130 -21.23 2.61 -7.47
N GLY A 131 -21.82 2.28 -8.62
CA GLY A 131 -22.62 3.21 -9.41
C GLY A 131 -23.95 3.64 -8.80
N ILE A 132 -24.42 2.96 -7.75
CA ILE A 132 -25.68 3.31 -7.06
C ILE A 132 -25.46 4.13 -5.78
N LEU A 133 -24.22 4.49 -5.46
CA LEU A 133 -23.92 5.31 -4.29
C LEU A 133 -24.35 6.74 -4.54
N THR A 134 -25.14 7.28 -3.63
CA THR A 134 -25.45 8.71 -3.57
C THR A 134 -24.21 9.53 -3.18
N ALA A 135 -24.27 10.85 -3.30
CA ALA A 135 -23.20 11.72 -2.79
C ALA A 135 -22.98 11.54 -1.27
N ALA A 136 -24.06 11.37 -0.51
CA ALA A 136 -23.99 11.08 0.92
C ALA A 136 -23.36 9.71 1.21
N ASP A 137 -23.69 8.68 0.43
CA ASP A 137 -23.03 7.38 0.53
C ASP A 137 -21.52 7.50 0.29
N LYS A 138 -21.10 8.23 -0.75
CA LYS A 138 -19.68 8.44 -1.06
C LYS A 138 -18.93 9.16 0.06
N HIS A 139 -19.56 10.17 0.68
CA HIS A 139 -19.01 10.88 1.83
C HIS A 139 -18.83 9.96 3.05
N ILE A 140 -19.83 9.13 3.37
CA ILE A 140 -19.75 8.14 4.47
C ILE A 140 -18.64 7.12 4.21
N LEU A 141 -18.55 6.64 2.97
CA LEU A 141 -17.51 5.67 2.59
C LEU A 141 -16.12 6.30 2.68
N PHE A 142 -15.94 7.52 2.19
CA PHE A 142 -14.69 8.27 2.31
C PHE A 142 -14.25 8.41 3.77
N GLY A 143 -15.15 8.86 4.66
CA GLY A 143 -14.84 9.01 6.08
C GLY A 143 -14.60 7.69 6.84
N SER A 144 -14.79 6.54 6.18
CA SER A 144 -14.48 5.22 6.73
C SER A 144 -13.16 4.65 6.22
N VAL A 145 -12.55 5.26 5.21
CA VAL A 145 -11.21 4.95 4.66
C VAL A 145 -10.17 5.65 5.53
#